data_AF-A0A965AAB6-F1
#
_entry.id   AF-A0A965AAB6-F1
#
_cell.length_a   1.000
_cell.length_b   1.000
_cell.length_c   1.000
_cell.angle_alpha   90.00
_cell.angle_beta   90.00
_cell.angle_gamma   90.00
#
_symmetry.space_group_name_H-M   'P 1'
#
loop_
_entity.id
_entity.type
_entity.pdbx_description
1 polymer ?
#
loop_
_entity_poly.entity_id
_entity_poly.type
_entity_poly.pdbx_seq_one_letter_code
_entity_poly.pdbx_strand_id
1 'polypeptide(L)'
;MIYPRADKGISFSLLLFCLLVSLSGLAQNKLSENAEIYVLTLGPYQGELYSAFGHSAIRVVDTTEGLDDVYNWGVFDFDQPNFYLNFARGYLYYKLGVHPYDRFRDYY
;
A
#
# COMPACT_ATOMS: atom_id res chain seq x y z
N MET A 1 29.21 18.11 49.38
CA MET A 1 27.96 17.36 49.17
C MET A 1 27.83 17.15 47.66
N ILE A 2 28.15 15.95 47.16
CA ILE A 2 28.18 15.64 45.73
C ILE A 2 26.98 14.70 45.46
N TYR A 3 26.00 15.15 44.68
CA TYR A 3 24.94 14.27 44.19
C TYR A 3 25.50 13.45 43.02
N PRO A 4 25.39 12.10 43.02
CA PRO A 4 25.77 11.32 41.86
C PRO A 4 24.80 11.59 40.71
N ARG A 5 25.36 11.89 39.54
CA ARG A 5 24.61 12.05 38.28
C ARG A 5 24.06 10.67 37.91
N ALA A 6 22.74 10.51 37.86
CA ALA A 6 22.12 9.28 37.39
C ALA A 6 22.42 9.14 35.90
N ASP A 7 23.34 8.25 35.55
CA ASP A 7 23.59 7.85 34.17
C ASP A 7 22.33 7.13 33.68
N LYS A 8 21.48 7.85 32.93
CA LYS A 8 20.32 7.27 32.25
C LYS A 8 20.84 6.45 31.05
N GLY A 9 21.36 5.26 31.33
CA GLY A 9 21.70 4.28 30.30
C GLY A 9 20.49 3.98 29.43
N ILE A 10 20.71 3.73 28.14
CA ILE A 10 19.66 3.32 27.22
C ILE A 10 19.04 2.02 27.75
N SER A 11 17.73 2.01 27.98
CA SER A 11 17.02 0.83 28.49
C SER A 11 17.19 -0.35 27.53
N PHE A 12 17.44 -1.54 28.08
CA PHE A 12 17.54 -2.79 27.30
C PHE A 12 16.30 -3.02 26.44
N SER A 13 15.10 -2.65 26.94
CA SER A 13 13.85 -2.75 26.16
C SER A 13 13.85 -1.84 24.93
N LEU A 14 14.49 -0.67 25.01
CA LEU A 14 14.60 0.25 23.88
C LEU A 14 15.57 -0.29 22.83
N LEU A 15 16.70 -0.87 23.27
CA LEU A 15 17.64 -1.56 22.36
C LEU A 15 16.98 -2.75 21.67
N LEU A 16 16.24 -3.56 22.42
CA LEU A 16 15.51 -4.72 21.88
C LEU A 16 14.42 -4.28 20.89
N PHE A 17 13.68 -3.22 21.21
CA PHE A 17 12.69 -2.64 20.30
C PHE A 17 13.34 -2.13 19.00
N CYS A 18 14.44 -1.39 19.10
CA CYS A 18 15.17 -0.93 17.92
C CYS A 18 15.71 -2.10 17.07
N LEU A 19 16.21 -3.17 17.70
CA LEU A 19 16.68 -4.36 17.01
C LEU A 19 15.55 -5.05 16.24
N LEU A 20 14.39 -5.22 16.88
CA LEU A 20 13.21 -5.82 16.25
C LEU A 20 12.71 -4.97 15.07
N VAL A 21 12.69 -3.64 15.21
CA VAL A 21 12.31 -2.73 14.10
C VAL A 21 13.32 -2.80 12.94
N SER A 22 14.61 -2.97 13.24
CA SER A 22 15.67 -3.03 12.22
C SER A 22 15.58 -4.30 11.37
N LEU A 23 15.18 -5.42 11.96
CA LEU A 23 15.00 -6.70 11.26
C LEU A 23 13.84 -6.64 10.24
N SER A 24 12.80 -5.86 10.52
CA SER A 24 11.66 -5.66 9.60
C SER A 24 12.06 -5.01 8.27
N GLY A 25 13.14 -4.22 8.25
CA GLY A 25 13.62 -3.57 7.03
C GLY A 25 14.20 -4.54 5.99
N LEU A 26 14.61 -5.75 6.41
CA LEU A 26 15.18 -6.77 5.53
C LEU A 26 14.11 -7.63 4.82
N ALA A 27 12.83 -7.47 5.17
CA ALA A 27 11.72 -8.25 4.60
C ALA A 27 11.15 -7.64 3.30
N GLN A 28 11.74 -6.57 2.76
CA GLN A 28 11.29 -5.98 1.50
C GLN A 28 11.74 -6.84 0.32
N ASN A 29 10.78 -7.39 -0.42
CA ASN A 29 11.07 -8.07 -1.68
C ASN A 29 11.67 -7.06 -2.65
N LYS A 30 12.94 -7.26 -3.00
CA LYS A 30 13.59 -6.49 -4.04
C LYS A 30 13.21 -7.13 -5.38
N LEU A 31 12.69 -6.33 -6.30
CA LEU A 31 12.45 -6.80 -7.66
C LEU A 31 13.76 -7.27 -8.30
N SER A 32 13.69 -8.44 -8.95
CA SER A 32 14.77 -8.99 -9.75
C SER A 32 14.97 -8.19 -11.03
N GLU A 33 16.08 -8.42 -11.72
CA GLU A 33 16.36 -7.79 -13.02
C GLU A 33 15.37 -8.22 -14.12
N ASN A 34 14.63 -9.31 -13.89
CA ASN A 34 13.63 -9.84 -14.81
C ASN A 34 12.21 -9.33 -14.50
N ALA A 35 12.06 -8.42 -13.53
CA ALA A 35 10.75 -7.88 -13.20
C ALA A 35 10.19 -7.03 -14.35
N GLU A 36 8.90 -7.24 -14.65
CA GLU A 36 8.16 -6.53 -15.68
C GLU A 36 7.06 -5.68 -15.05
N ILE A 37 6.92 -4.45 -15.53
CA ILE A 37 5.93 -3.49 -15.05
C ILE A 37 4.97 -3.15 -16.18
N TYR A 38 3.69 -3.30 -15.92
CA TYR A 38 2.62 -3.01 -16.87
C TYR A 38 1.69 -1.94 -16.31
N VAL A 39 1.27 -1.03 -17.18
CA VAL A 39 0.15 -0.13 -16.90
C VAL A 39 -1.13 -0.77 -17.42
N LEU A 40 -2.04 -1.09 -16.51
CA LEU A 40 -3.37 -1.59 -16.84
C LEU A 40 -4.32 -0.40 -16.91
N THR A 41 -5.05 -0.26 -18.01
CA THR A 41 -6.11 0.74 -18.16
C THR A 41 -7.45 0.05 -18.21
N LEU A 42 -8.32 0.41 -17.28
CA LEU A 42 -9.66 -0.12 -17.11
C LEU A 42 -10.66 0.84 -17.72
N GLY A 43 -11.53 0.30 -18.58
CA GLY A 43 -12.58 1.07 -19.23
C GLY A 43 -13.58 1.64 -18.23
N PRO A 44 -14.31 2.70 -18.63
CA PRO A 44 -15.34 3.28 -17.77
C PRO A 44 -16.51 2.31 -17.57
N TYR A 45 -17.03 2.28 -16.34
CA TYR A 45 -18.28 1.58 -15.99
C TYR A 45 -19.34 2.59 -15.56
N GLN A 46 -20.49 2.58 -16.23
CA GLN A 46 -21.55 3.59 -16.04
C GLN A 46 -22.57 3.21 -14.96
N GLY A 47 -22.50 2.01 -14.38
CA GLY A 47 -23.40 1.59 -13.30
C GLY A 47 -23.11 2.30 -11.97
N GLU A 48 -21.93 2.88 -11.82
CA GLU A 48 -21.49 3.58 -10.61
C GLU A 48 -20.79 4.90 -10.98
N LEU A 49 -21.15 5.99 -10.30
CA LEU A 49 -20.60 7.32 -10.63
C LEU A 49 -19.08 7.39 -10.50
N TYR A 50 -18.53 6.73 -9.49
CA TYR A 50 -17.10 6.78 -9.20
C TYR A 50 -16.24 5.97 -10.18
N SER A 51 -16.85 5.12 -11.01
CA SER A 51 -16.17 4.34 -12.07
C SER A 51 -16.42 4.90 -13.48
N ALA A 52 -17.14 6.01 -13.61
CA ALA A 52 -17.63 6.52 -14.88
C ALA A 52 -16.53 6.97 -15.86
N PHE A 53 -15.31 7.20 -15.37
CA PHE A 53 -14.16 7.71 -16.15
C PHE A 53 -13.07 6.66 -16.41
N GLY A 54 -13.27 5.42 -15.95
CA GLY A 54 -12.25 4.38 -15.98
C GLY A 54 -11.22 4.54 -14.87
N HIS A 55 -10.19 3.70 -14.91
CA HIS A 55 -9.14 3.68 -13.90
C HIS A 55 -7.82 3.15 -14.48
N SER A 56 -6.70 3.38 -13.79
CA SER A 56 -5.42 2.76 -14.14
C SER A 56 -4.80 2.10 -12.93
N ALA A 57 -4.21 0.93 -13.12
CA ALA A 57 -3.46 0.22 -12.09
C ALA A 57 -2.08 -0.19 -12.63
N ILE A 58 -1.15 -0.50 -11.73
CA ILE A 58 0.19 -0.98 -12.10
C ILE A 58 0.26 -2.46 -11.76
N ARG A 59 0.52 -3.32 -12.74
CA ARG A 59 0.83 -4.72 -12.50
C ARG A 59 2.34 -4.91 -12.46
N VAL A 60 2.81 -5.64 -11.47
CA VAL A 60 4.22 -6.01 -11.32
C VAL A 60 4.31 -7.52 -11.39
N VAL A 61 5.08 -8.01 -12.36
CA VAL A 61 5.34 -9.43 -12.56
C VAL A 61 6.81 -9.69 -12.31
N ASP A 62 7.13 -10.61 -11.41
CA ASP A 62 8.49 -11.07 -11.19
C ASP A 62 8.47 -12.58 -10.93
N THR A 63 8.80 -13.36 -11.95
CA THR A 63 8.80 -14.83 -11.86
C THR A 63 9.91 -15.35 -10.95
N THR A 64 10.98 -14.58 -10.74
CA THR A 64 12.08 -14.96 -9.84
C THR A 64 11.61 -14.93 -8.39
N GLU A 65 10.82 -13.91 -8.04
CA GLU A 65 10.28 -13.69 -6.69
C GLU A 65 8.86 -14.27 -6.51
N GLY A 66 8.29 -14.89 -7.55
CA GLY A 66 6.93 -15.44 -7.53
C GLY A 66 5.83 -14.38 -7.38
N LEU A 67 6.08 -13.16 -7.86
CA LEU A 67 5.19 -12.01 -7.75
C LEU A 67 4.37 -11.84 -9.04
N ASP A 68 3.05 -11.69 -8.91
CA ASP A 68 2.16 -11.27 -9.99
C ASP A 68 0.99 -10.49 -9.40
N ASP A 69 1.28 -9.27 -8.94
CA ASP A 69 0.36 -8.43 -8.19
C ASP A 69 0.01 -7.15 -8.95
N VAL A 70 -1.23 -6.69 -8.75
CA VAL A 70 -1.75 -5.43 -9.24
C VAL A 70 -1.88 -4.45 -8.10
N TYR A 71 -1.20 -3.32 -8.24
CA TYR A 71 -1.22 -2.15 -7.37
C TYR A 71 -2.24 -1.14 -7.91
N ASN A 72 -3.39 -1.13 -7.27
CA ASN A 72 -4.54 -0.30 -7.60
C ASN A 72 -4.52 0.97 -6.73
N TRP A 73 -4.17 2.10 -7.32
CA TRP A 73 -3.98 3.36 -6.60
C TRP A 73 -5.23 4.22 -6.64
N GLY A 74 -5.72 4.66 -5.49
CA GLY A 74 -6.93 5.50 -5.46
C GLY A 74 -8.21 4.69 -5.24
N VAL A 75 -8.11 3.52 -4.62
CA VAL A 75 -9.28 2.75 -4.18
C VAL A 75 -10.02 3.56 -3.11
N PHE A 76 -11.32 3.72 -3.31
CA PHE A 76 -12.17 4.50 -2.42
C PHE A 76 -12.41 3.81 -1.08
N ASP A 77 -12.47 4.60 -0.01
CA ASP A 77 -13.00 4.14 1.28
C ASP A 77 -14.50 4.38 1.35
N PHE A 78 -15.31 3.34 1.10
CA PHE A 78 -16.76 3.46 1.11
C PHE A 78 -17.37 3.54 2.52
N ASP A 79 -16.62 3.13 3.55
CA ASP A 79 -17.07 3.17 4.94
C ASP A 79 -17.02 4.60 5.53
N GLN A 80 -16.44 5.57 4.81
CA GLN A 80 -16.39 6.95 5.27
C GLN A 80 -17.79 7.61 5.25
N PRO A 81 -18.11 8.47 6.23
CA PRO A 81 -19.40 9.17 6.23
C PRO A 81 -19.51 10.11 5.04
N ASN A 82 -20.70 10.20 4.44
CA ASN A 82 -21.03 11.10 3.34
C ASN A 82 -20.22 10.89 2.05
N PHE A 83 -19.88 9.64 1.71
CA PHE A 83 -19.05 9.28 0.54
C PHE A 83 -19.33 10.11 -0.73
N TYR A 84 -20.58 10.11 -1.23
CA TYR A 84 -20.90 10.79 -2.50
C TYR A 84 -20.78 12.32 -2.41
N LEU A 85 -21.12 12.93 -1.27
CA LEU A 85 -20.97 14.37 -1.08
C LEU A 85 -19.49 14.76 -1.06
N ASN A 86 -18.66 13.96 -0.39
CA ASN A 86 -17.23 14.14 -0.34
C ASN A 86 -16.57 13.86 -1.71
N PHE A 87 -17.09 12.88 -2.46
CA PHE A 87 -16.66 12.56 -3.81
C PHE A 87 -16.87 13.76 -4.75
N ALA A 88 -18.08 14.33 -4.76
CA ALA A 88 -18.38 15.51 -5.57
C ALA A 88 -17.54 16.74 -5.20
N ARG A 89 -17.03 16.81 -3.96
CA ARG A 89 -16.15 17.89 -3.47
C ARG A 89 -14.66 17.61 -3.66
N GLY A 90 -14.27 16.38 -4.02
CA GLY A 90 -12.87 15.95 -4.07
C GLY A 90 -12.21 15.72 -2.69
N TYR A 91 -12.99 15.49 -1.63
CA TYR A 91 -12.49 15.29 -0.26
C TYR A 91 -12.61 13.84 0.20
N LEU A 92 -11.91 12.94 -0.49
CA LEU A 92 -11.97 11.50 -0.23
C LEU A 92 -10.69 10.99 0.42
N TYR A 93 -10.84 9.99 1.28
CA TYR A 93 -9.73 9.11 1.63
C TYR A 93 -9.57 8.04 0.55
N TYR A 94 -8.31 7.78 0.23
CA TYR A 94 -7.91 6.79 -0.78
C TYR A 94 -7.01 5.75 -0.15
N LYS A 95 -7.09 4.54 -0.68
CA LYS A 95 -6.28 3.39 -0.28
C LYS A 95 -5.50 2.86 -1.48
N LEU A 96 -4.39 2.20 -1.18
CA LEU A 96 -3.70 1.32 -2.13
C LEU A 96 -4.31 -0.08 -1.97
N GLY A 97 -4.94 -0.58 -3.04
CA GLY A 97 -5.33 -1.98 -3.14
C GLY A 97 -4.20 -2.79 -3.75
N VAL A 98 -3.84 -3.92 -3.15
CA VAL A 98 -2.87 -4.87 -3.72
C VAL A 98 -3.55 -6.22 -3.82
N HIS A 99 -3.62 -6.76 -5.03
CA HIS A 99 -4.28 -8.02 -5.30
C HIS A 99 -3.49 -8.85 -6.32
N PRO A 100 -3.49 -10.19 -6.19
CA PRO A 100 -3.03 -11.07 -7.26
C PRO A 100 -3.73 -10.74 -8.58
N TYR A 101 -3.00 -10.80 -9.69
CA TYR A 101 -3.52 -10.39 -11.00
C TYR A 101 -4.77 -11.15 -11.44
N ASP A 102 -4.84 -12.45 -11.16
CA ASP A 102 -6.00 -13.29 -11.47
C ASP A 102 -7.28 -12.76 -10.78
N ARG A 103 -7.19 -12.47 -9.48
CA ARG A 103 -8.29 -11.89 -8.70
C ARG A 103 -8.66 -10.50 -9.18
N PHE A 104 -7.66 -9.66 -9.49
CA PHE A 104 -7.91 -8.33 -10.03
C PHE A 104 -8.65 -8.40 -11.36
N ARG A 105 -8.19 -9.24 -12.29
CA ARG A 105 -8.81 -9.44 -13.60
C ARG A 105 -10.23 -9.97 -13.49
N ASP A 106 -10.51 -10.89 -12.57
CA ASP A 106 -11.84 -11.49 -12.47
C ASP A 106 -12.86 -10.52 -11.81
N TYR A 107 -12.38 -9.50 -11.10
CA TYR A 107 -13.23 -8.46 -10.50
C TYR A 107 -13.63 -7.35 -11.48
N TYR A 108 -12.79 -7.05 -12.48
CA TYR A 108 -12.93 -5.94 -13.42
C TYR A 108 -13.29 -6.39 -14.84
#